data_AF-A5L5D8-F1
#
_entry.id   AF-A5L5D8-F1
#
_cell.length_a   1.000
_cell.length_b   1.000
_cell.length_c   1.000
_cell.angle_alpha   90.00
_cell.angle_beta   90.00
_cell.angle_gamma   90.00
#
_symmetry.space_group_name_H-M   'P 1'
#
loop_
_entity.id
_entity.type
_entity.pdbx_description
1 polymer ?
#
loop_
_entity_poly.entity_id
_entity_poly.type
_entity_poly.pdbx_seq_one_letter_code
_entity_poly.pdbx_strand_id
1 'polypeptide(L)'
;MVAFLFFEFGSVIANVDFATLFSSWGMMLPLAGVLMGLLPGCGPQLLVTSLYLSGALPLSAQVGNAISNDGDALFPAIAMAPKAALVATLYSSVPALICAYGYWFMFEV
;
A
#
# COMPACT_ATOMS: atom_id res chain seq x y z
N MET A 1 10.61 3.48 -10.80
CA MET A 1 10.43 4.89 -11.22
C MET A 1 9.68 5.04 -12.54
N VAL A 2 10.09 4.40 -13.65
CA VAL A 2 9.37 4.53 -14.94
C VAL A 2 7.90 4.07 -14.87
N ALA A 3 7.62 2.94 -14.21
CA ALA A 3 6.25 2.45 -14.04
C ALA A 3 5.35 3.39 -13.20
N PHE A 4 5.91 4.05 -12.17
CA PHE A 4 5.18 5.03 -11.36
C PHE A 4 4.86 6.29 -12.17
N LEU A 5 5.83 6.78 -12.95
CA LEU A 5 5.63 7.90 -13.87
C LEU A 5 4.54 7.62 -14.89
N PHE A 6 4.49 6.42 -15.49
CA PHE A 6 3.42 6.05 -16.42
C PHE A 6 2.04 6.00 -15.76
N PHE A 7 1.95 5.52 -14.51
CA PHE A 7 0.69 5.48 -13.77
C PHE A 7 0.18 6.88 -13.41
N GLU A 8 1.03 7.73 -12.83
CA GLU A 8 0.70 9.13 -12.50
C GLU A 8 0.33 9.95 -13.74
N PHE A 9 1.11 9.83 -14.82
CA PHE A 9 0.82 10.56 -16.06
C PHE A 9 -0.48 10.05 -16.70
N GLY A 10 -0.75 8.74 -16.59
CA GLY A 10 -2.02 8.13 -17.01
C GLY A 10 -3.22 8.59 -16.19
N SER A 11 -3.11 8.70 -14.87
CA SER A 11 -4.19 9.14 -13.99
C SER A 11 -4.52 10.63 -14.14
N VAL A 12 -3.51 11.47 -14.34
CA VAL A 12 -3.69 12.91 -14.62
C VAL A 12 -4.41 13.14 -15.95
N ILE A 13 -4.17 12.30 -16.96
CA ILE A 13 -4.86 12.37 -18.26
C ILE A 13 -6.28 11.76 -18.18
N ALA A 14 -6.49 10.74 -17.35
CA ALA A 14 -7.74 9.98 -17.30
C ALA A 14 -8.86 10.58 -16.43
N ASN A 15 -8.60 11.64 -15.65
CA ASN A 15 -9.59 12.34 -14.78
C ASN A 15 -10.45 11.39 -13.92
N VAL A 16 -9.84 10.30 -13.43
CA VAL A 16 -10.56 9.28 -12.64
C VAL A 16 -10.64 9.73 -11.18
N ASP A 17 -11.85 9.94 -10.68
CA ASP A 17 -12.12 10.23 -9.28
C ASP A 17 -12.13 8.94 -8.45
N PHE A 18 -10.93 8.55 -7.99
CA PHE A 18 -10.75 7.36 -7.15
C PHE A 18 -11.47 7.45 -5.80
N ALA A 19 -11.82 8.65 -5.32
CA ALA A 19 -12.55 8.81 -4.05
C ALA A 19 -13.98 8.28 -4.15
N THR A 20 -14.62 8.43 -5.31
CA THR A 20 -15.96 7.86 -5.54
C THR A 20 -15.94 6.34 -5.70
N LEU A 21 -14.89 5.79 -6.32
CA LEU A 21 -14.75 4.35 -6.56
C LEU A 21 -14.50 3.55 -5.27
N PHE A 22 -13.71 4.10 -4.35
CA PHE A 22 -13.37 3.41 -3.09
C PHE A 22 -14.37 3.65 -1.96
N SER A 23 -15.36 4.52 -2.16
CA SER A 23 -16.41 4.83 -1.16
C SER A 23 -17.19 3.62 -0.63
N SER A 24 -17.35 2.56 -1.43
CA SER A 24 -18.08 1.35 -1.03
C SER A 24 -17.18 0.23 -0.47
N TRP A 25 -15.86 0.40 -0.49
CA TRP A 25 -14.87 -0.65 -0.19
C TRP A 25 -14.13 -0.41 1.13
N GLY A 26 -14.67 0.42 2.04
CA GLY A 26 -13.99 0.87 3.27
C GLY A 26 -13.16 -0.20 3.99
N MET A 27 -13.76 -1.34 4.34
CA MET A 27 -13.07 -2.42 5.06
C MET A 27 -12.01 -3.18 4.24
N MET A 28 -12.07 -3.10 2.91
CA MET A 28 -11.08 -3.71 2.00
C MET A 28 -9.89 -2.78 1.73
N LEU A 29 -9.99 -1.47 1.99
CA LEU A 29 -8.91 -0.51 1.73
C LEU A 29 -7.69 -0.71 2.64
N PRO A 30 -7.83 -0.96 3.96
CA PRO A 30 -6.69 -1.29 4.83
C PRO A 30 -5.93 -2.52 4.32
N LEU A 31 -6.66 -3.56 3.92
CA LEU A 31 -6.08 -4.79 3.38
C LEU A 31 -5.36 -4.54 2.05
N ALA A 32 -5.95 -3.77 1.15
CA ALA A 32 -5.34 -3.38 -0.11
C ALA A 32 -4.05 -2.57 0.11
N GLY A 33 -4.03 -1.68 1.10
CA GLY A 33 -2.84 -0.92 1.50
C GLY A 33 -1.71 -1.82 1.96
N VAL A 34 -2.00 -2.79 2.84
CA VAL A 34 -1.02 -3.81 3.25
C VAL A 34 -0.53 -4.60 2.05
N LEU A 35 -1.43 -5.15 1.22
CA LEU A 35 -1.06 -5.91 0.02
C LEU A 35 -0.16 -5.14 -0.94
N MET A 36 -0.39 -3.84 -1.10
CA MET A 36 0.47 -2.96 -1.89
C MET A 36 1.85 -2.75 -1.25
N GLY A 37 1.99 -2.86 0.07
CA GLY A 37 3.27 -2.72 0.76
C GLY A 37 4.15 -3.96 0.62
N LEU A 38 3.57 -5.14 0.38
CA LEU A 38 4.33 -6.36 0.09
C LEU A 38 5.05 -6.30 -1.28
N LEU A 39 4.68 -5.38 -2.15
CA LEU A 39 5.32 -5.20 -3.44
C LEU A 39 6.64 -4.44 -3.28
N PRO A 40 7.78 -4.99 -3.75
CA PRO A 40 9.08 -4.36 -3.56
C PRO A 40 9.19 -3.01 -4.26
N GLY A 41 9.80 -2.06 -3.55
CA GLY A 41 10.27 -0.77 -4.07
C GLY A 41 9.44 0.45 -3.67
N CYS A 42 9.88 1.63 -4.12
CA CYS A 42 9.26 2.91 -3.74
C CYS A 42 7.96 3.24 -4.48
N GLY A 43 7.70 2.61 -5.64
CA GLY A 43 6.54 2.90 -6.49
C GLY A 43 5.19 2.67 -5.81
N PRO A 44 4.92 1.49 -5.24
CA PRO A 44 3.67 1.22 -4.52
C PRO A 44 3.43 2.16 -3.34
N GLN A 45 4.49 2.53 -2.59
CA GLN A 45 4.39 3.48 -1.48
C GLN A 45 3.97 4.87 -1.94
N LEU A 46 4.60 5.37 -3.00
CA LEU A 46 4.29 6.67 -3.56
C LEU A 46 2.86 6.69 -4.10
N LEU A 47 2.42 5.62 -4.75
CA LEU A 47 1.06 5.47 -5.24
C LEU A 47 0.02 5.57 -4.11
N VAL A 48 0.19 4.79 -3.04
CA VAL A 48 -0.72 4.80 -1.89
C VAL A 48 -0.72 6.16 -1.20
N THR A 49 0.45 6.81 -1.12
CA THR A 49 0.57 8.16 -0.55
C THR A 49 -0.13 9.21 -1.41
N SER A 50 0.03 9.17 -2.74
CA SER A 50 -0.69 10.06 -3.66
C SER A 50 -2.21 9.87 -3.57
N LEU A 51 -2.69 8.63 -3.50
CA LEU A 51 -4.11 8.32 -3.34
C LEU A 51 -4.66 8.80 -1.99
N TYR A 52 -3.88 8.67 -0.90
CA TYR A 52 -4.23 9.24 0.40
C TYR A 52 -4.31 10.77 0.36
N LEU A 53 -3.29 11.44 -0.21
CA LEU A 53 -3.28 12.91 -0.35
C LEU A 53 -4.42 13.42 -1.24
N SER A 54 -4.85 12.62 -2.21
CA SER A 54 -6.00 12.91 -3.07
C SER A 54 -7.35 12.64 -2.40
N GLY A 55 -7.37 12.11 -1.17
CA GLY A 55 -8.59 11.76 -0.43
C GLY A 55 -9.27 10.47 -0.90
N ALA A 56 -8.63 9.70 -1.78
CA ALA A 56 -9.19 8.47 -2.32
C ALA A 56 -8.97 7.24 -1.42
N LEU A 57 -7.91 7.26 -0.63
CA LEU A 57 -7.62 6.23 0.36
C LEU A 57 -7.65 6.79 1.79
N PRO A 58 -8.13 6.00 2.76
CA PRO A 58 -8.09 6.34 4.18
C PRO A 58 -6.68 6.23 4.77
N LEU A 59 -6.44 6.84 5.94
CA LEU A 59 -5.13 6.80 6.60
C LEU A 59 -4.76 5.36 7.00
N SER A 60 -5.73 4.54 7.42
CA SER A 60 -5.51 3.12 7.73
C SER A 60 -4.82 2.35 6.60
N ALA A 61 -5.19 2.61 5.34
CA ALA A 61 -4.57 1.99 4.17
C ALA A 61 -3.10 2.45 4.01
N GLN A 62 -2.83 3.73 4.24
CA GLN A 62 -1.47 4.27 4.22
C GLN A 62 -0.60 3.70 5.35
N VAL A 63 -1.16 3.56 6.55
CA VAL A 63 -0.47 2.96 7.72
C VAL A 63 -0.14 1.50 7.44
N GLY A 64 -1.09 0.73 6.94
CA GLY A 64 -0.87 -0.67 6.56
C GLY A 64 0.21 -0.81 5.48
N ASN A 65 0.18 0.05 4.47
CA ASN A 65 1.20 0.11 3.42
C ASN A 65 2.58 0.44 3.99
N ALA A 66 2.70 1.46 4.84
CA ALA A 66 3.96 1.91 5.40
C ALA A 66 4.63 0.87 6.33
N ILE A 67 3.84 0.10 7.10
CA ILE A 67 4.39 -0.91 8.02
C ILE A 67 4.80 -2.19 7.29
N SER A 68 4.05 -2.59 6.26
CA SER A 68 4.33 -3.81 5.50
C SER A 68 5.40 -3.64 4.42
N ASN A 69 5.85 -2.41 4.15
CA ASN A 69 6.78 -2.12 3.08
C ASN A 69 8.24 -2.33 3.50
N ASP A 70 8.82 -3.44 3.03
CA ASP A 70 10.24 -3.77 3.23
C ASP A 70 11.18 -2.99 2.27
N GLY A 71 10.64 -2.23 1.32
CA GLY A 71 11.35 -1.33 0.41
C GLY A 71 12.25 -2.04 -0.62
N ASP A 72 13.30 -1.34 -1.06
CA ASP A 72 14.25 -1.87 -2.05
C ASP A 72 15.12 -3.01 -1.48
N ALA A 73 15.18 -3.15 -0.15
CA ALA A 73 15.89 -4.24 0.53
C ALA A 73 15.29 -5.63 0.22
N LEU A 74 14.03 -5.66 -0.23
CA LEU A 74 13.37 -6.89 -0.65
C LEU A 74 13.95 -7.42 -1.98
N PHE A 75 14.53 -6.59 -2.86
CA PHE A 75 15.13 -7.05 -4.13
C PHE A 75 16.33 -7.98 -3.93
N PRO A 76 17.37 -7.62 -3.13
CA PRO A 76 18.46 -8.54 -2.83
C PRO A 76 18.00 -9.77 -2.05
N ALA A 77 17.03 -9.61 -1.13
CA ALA A 77 16.50 -10.70 -0.32
C ALA A 77 15.81 -11.76 -1.17
N ILE A 78 14.97 -11.35 -2.13
CA ILE A 78 14.32 -12.26 -3.08
C ILE A 78 15.37 -12.95 -3.98
N ALA A 79 16.39 -12.22 -4.42
CA ALA A 79 17.44 -12.75 -5.30
C ALA A 79 18.33 -13.79 -4.60
N MET A 80 18.64 -13.60 -3.32
CA MET A 80 19.53 -14.47 -2.54
C MET A 80 18.79 -15.62 -1.86
N ALA A 81 17.62 -15.35 -1.28
CA ALA A 81 16.89 -16.30 -0.45
C ALA A 81 15.36 -16.02 -0.48
N PRO A 82 14.64 -16.46 -1.54
CA PRO A 82 13.23 -16.12 -1.73
C PRO A 82 12.32 -16.64 -0.61
N LYS A 83 12.66 -17.79 0.00
CA LYS A 83 11.94 -18.31 1.16
C LYS A 83 12.10 -17.42 2.39
N ALA A 84 13.29 -16.88 2.61
CA ALA A 84 13.55 -15.99 3.74
C ALA A 84 12.90 -14.62 3.52
N ALA A 85 12.92 -14.11 2.29
CA ALA A 85 12.21 -12.89 1.91
C ALA A 85 10.70 -13.02 2.18
N LEU A 86 10.06 -14.11 1.75
CA LEU A 86 8.64 -14.34 2.00
C LEU A 86 8.31 -14.35 3.51
N VAL A 87 9.13 -15.00 4.33
CA VAL A 87 8.93 -15.06 5.78
C VAL A 87 9.10 -13.68 6.43
N ALA A 88 10.09 -12.90 5.99
CA ALA A 88 10.31 -11.54 6.48
C ALA A 88 9.09 -10.65 6.17
N THR A 89 8.60 -10.71 4.94
CA THR A 89 7.44 -9.93 4.50
C THR A 89 6.16 -10.39 5.18
N LEU A 90 5.99 -11.69 5.47
CA LEU A 90 4.86 -12.17 6.27
C LEU A 90 4.93 -11.65 7.71
N TYR A 91 6.15 -11.61 8.27
CA TYR A 91 6.39 -11.14 9.64
C TYR A 91 6.08 -9.65 9.80
N SER A 92 6.34 -8.82 8.80
CA SER A 92 5.95 -7.39 8.78
C SER A 92 4.47 -7.18 8.44
N SER A 93 3.87 -8.07 7.63
CA SER A 93 2.44 -7.98 7.24
C SER A 93 1.47 -8.19 8.40
N VAL A 94 1.78 -9.08 9.34
CA VAL A 94 0.92 -9.36 10.51
C VAL A 94 0.72 -8.12 11.39
N PRO A 95 1.78 -7.45 11.90
CA PRO A 95 1.61 -6.21 12.66
C PRO A 95 1.02 -5.08 11.80
N ALA A 96 1.31 -5.04 10.49
CA ALA A 96 0.70 -4.07 9.59
C ALA A 96 -0.83 -4.18 9.55
N LEU A 97 -1.37 -5.40 9.44
CA LEU A 97 -2.81 -5.64 9.47
C LEU A 97 -3.44 -5.23 10.80
N ILE A 98 -2.79 -5.58 11.92
CA ILE A 98 -3.29 -5.22 13.26
C ILE A 98 -3.36 -3.70 13.41
N CYS A 99 -2.30 -2.98 13.05
CA CYS A 99 -2.25 -1.52 13.14
C CYS A 99 -3.23 -0.85 12.17
N ALA A 100 -3.32 -1.32 10.92
CA ALA A 100 -4.20 -0.75 9.90
C ALA A 100 -5.68 -0.92 10.26
N TYR A 101 -6.10 -2.15 10.63
CA TYR A 101 -7.47 -2.41 11.06
C TYR A 101 -7.80 -1.78 12.41
N GLY A 102 -6.83 -1.70 13.32
CA GLY A 102 -6.98 -0.99 14.58
C GLY A 102 -7.25 0.50 14.36
N TYR A 103 -6.52 1.13 13.43
CA TYR A 103 -6.77 2.52 13.04
C TYR A 103 -8.13 2.70 12.37
N TRP A 104 -8.46 1.81 11.42
CA TRP A 104 -9.76 1.83 10.74
C TRP A 104 -10.93 1.78 11.74
N PHE A 105 -10.87 0.87 12.71
CA PHE A 105 -11.94 0.71 13.71
C PHE A 105 -12.06 1.89 14.69
N MET A 106 -10.95 2.57 15.00
CA MET A 106 -10.93 3.64 16.00
C MET A 106 -11.28 5.02 15.42
N PHE A 107 -10.98 5.27 14.14
CA PHE A 107 -11.11 6.60 13.53
C PHE A 107 -11.93 6.66 12.24
N GLU A 108 -12.16 5.53 11.55
CA GLU A 108 -12.72 5.52 10.19
C GLU A 108 -13.98 4.61 10.06
N VAL A 109 -14.52 4.15 11.19
CA VAL A 109 -15.83 3.47 11.32
C VAL A 109 -16.97 4.47 11.47
#